data_AF-A0A432FBX5-F1
#
_entry.id   AF-A0A432FBX5-F1
#
_cell.length_a   1.000
_cell.length_b   1.000
_cell.length_c   1.000
_cell.angle_alpha   90.00
_cell.angle_beta   90.00
_cell.angle_gamma   90.00
#
_symmetry.space_group_name_H-M   'P 1'
#
loop_
_entity.id
_entity.type
_entity.pdbx_description
1 polymer ?
#
loop_
_entity_poly.entity_id
_entity_poly.type
_entity_poly.pdbx_seq_one_letter_code
_entity_poly.pdbx_strand_id
1 'polypeptide(L)'
;MAHFVKLTQASPSGYTEEDSEILFNLDTVISVEPVGDQTMIQTRWGRMTVSEDLDTILNLANADRGGFKAPQLDSFTRINEESLSL
;
A
#
# COMPACT_ATOMS: atom_id res chain seq x y z
N MET A 1 -3.52 12.94 -1.08
CA MET A 1 -2.92 11.93 -0.18
C MET A 1 -2.75 10.66 -0.98
N ALA A 2 -1.69 9.90 -0.71
CA ALA A 2 -1.54 8.59 -1.30
C ALA A 2 -2.47 7.60 -0.61
N HIS A 3 -3.10 6.72 -1.39
CA HIS A 3 -4.01 5.69 -0.87
C HIS A 3 -3.23 4.43 -0.55
N PHE A 4 -3.16 4.06 0.72
CA PHE A 4 -2.34 2.93 1.14
C PHE A 4 -3.17 1.77 1.67
N VAL A 5 -2.75 0.55 1.37
CA VAL A 5 -3.30 -0.68 1.97
C VAL A 5 -2.16 -1.58 2.42
N LYS A 6 -2.31 -2.22 3.58
CA LYS A 6 -1.39 -3.27 4.05
C LYS A 6 -1.93 -4.63 3.67
N LEU A 7 -1.08 -5.46 3.09
CA LEU A 7 -1.41 -6.81 2.63
C LEU A 7 -0.29 -7.78 2.95
N THR A 8 -0.59 -9.06 3.00
CA THR A 8 0.34 -10.12 3.35
C THR A 8 0.95 -10.70 2.08
N GLN A 9 2.27 -10.69 1.97
CA GLN A 9 2.93 -11.30 0.82
C GLN A 9 2.66 -12.80 0.76
N ALA A 10 2.21 -13.26 -0.39
CA ALA A 10 2.07 -14.68 -0.64
C ALA A 10 3.44 -15.35 -0.76
N SER A 11 3.69 -16.37 0.06
CA SER A 11 4.90 -17.19 0.00
C SER A 11 4.85 -18.15 -1.21
N PRO A 12 5.85 -18.15 -2.11
CA PRO A 12 5.91 -19.10 -3.24
C PRO A 12 6.01 -20.57 -2.81
N SER A 13 6.49 -20.84 -1.58
CA SER A 13 6.73 -22.19 -1.06
C SER A 13 5.74 -22.61 0.03
N GLY A 14 4.83 -21.74 0.47
CA GLY A 14 3.94 -21.98 1.61
C GLY A 14 4.66 -22.03 2.97
N TYR A 15 5.97 -21.78 2.99
CA TYR A 15 6.80 -21.72 4.19
C TYR A 15 7.68 -20.47 4.13
N THR A 16 7.16 -19.36 4.65
CA THR A 16 8.01 -18.24 5.08
C THR A 16 7.70 -18.00 6.54
N GLU A 17 8.76 -17.96 7.35
CA GLU A 17 8.70 -18.00 8.81
C GLU A 17 8.04 -16.77 9.44
N GLU A 18 7.74 -15.71 8.67
CA GLU A 18 6.89 -14.59 9.10
C GLU A 18 6.10 -14.09 7.87
N ASP A 19 4.78 -14.04 7.99
CA ASP A 19 3.87 -13.36 7.05
C ASP A 19 4.32 -11.91 6.89
N SER A 20 5.09 -11.63 5.83
CA SER A 20 5.67 -10.30 5.63
C SER A 20 4.59 -9.34 5.15
N GLU A 21 4.21 -8.38 6.01
CA GLU A 21 3.30 -7.30 5.64
C GLU A 21 3.96 -6.34 4.63
N ILE A 22 3.23 -5.99 3.57
CA ILE A 22 3.64 -5.04 2.54
C ILE A 22 2.63 -3.90 2.45
N LEU A 23 3.14 -2.67 2.45
CA LEU A 23 2.35 -1.46 2.26
C LEU A 23 2.31 -1.09 0.77
N PHE A 24 1.13 -1.23 0.17
CA PHE A 24 0.89 -0.89 -1.23
C PHE A 24 0.34 0.52 -1.37
N ASN A 25 0.91 1.29 -2.31
CA ASN A 25 0.30 2.51 -2.81
C ASN A 25 -0.68 2.19 -3.96
N LEU A 26 -1.98 2.30 -3.70
CA LEU A 26 -3.04 2.06 -4.66
C LEU A 26 -3.00 3.02 -5.86
N ASP A 27 -2.38 4.20 -5.74
CA ASP A 27 -2.21 5.13 -6.87
C ASP A 27 -1.24 4.60 -7.93
N THR A 28 -0.44 3.60 -7.57
CA THR A 28 0.51 2.93 -8.47
C THR A 28 -0.02 1.61 -9.03
N VAL A 29 -1.15 1.14 -8.51
CA VAL A 29 -1.78 -0.10 -8.94
C VAL A 29 -2.44 0.12 -10.30
N ILE A 30 -2.24 -0.86 -11.19
CA ILE A 30 -2.85 -0.92 -12.52
C ILE A 30 -4.04 -1.88 -12.48
N SER A 31 -3.85 -3.07 -11.89
CA SER A 31 -4.90 -4.07 -11.73
C SER A 31 -4.66 -4.93 -10.49
N VAL A 32 -5.76 -5.53 -10.01
CA VAL A 32 -5.78 -6.53 -8.96
C VAL A 32 -6.62 -7.69 -9.48
N GLU A 33 -6.04 -8.89 -9.54
CA GLU A 33 -6.61 -10.04 -10.23
C GLU A 33 -6.50 -11.30 -9.38
N PRO A 34 -7.55 -12.14 -9.27
CA PRO A 34 -7.44 -13.42 -8.59
C PRO A 34 -6.57 -14.38 -9.41
N VAL A 35 -5.65 -15.08 -8.74
CA VAL A 35 -4.74 -16.07 -9.34
C VAL A 35 -4.65 -17.29 -8.43
N GLY A 36 -5.43 -18.33 -8.73
CA GLY A 36 -5.54 -19.51 -7.86
C GLY A 36 -6.17 -19.13 -6.52
N ASP A 37 -5.53 -19.52 -5.43
CA ASP A 37 -5.96 -19.21 -4.04
C ASP A 37 -5.37 -17.88 -3.52
N GLN A 38 -4.75 -17.08 -4.40
CA GLN A 38 -4.08 -15.83 -4.07
C GLN A 38 -4.60 -14.71 -4.95
N THR A 39 -4.20 -13.48 -4.63
CA THR A 39 -4.47 -12.32 -5.48
C THR A 39 -3.17 -11.73 -6.00
N MET A 40 -3.10 -11.43 -7.29
CA MET A 40 -1.97 -10.73 -7.90
C MET A 40 -2.28 -9.24 -7.98
N ILE A 41 -1.33 -8.43 -7.52
CA ILE A 41 -1.34 -6.98 -7.66
C ILE A 41 -0.30 -6.58 -8.71
N GLN A 42 -0.78 -5.96 -9.78
CA GLN A 42 0.06 -5.35 -10.79
C GLN A 42 0.19 -3.86 -10.49
N THR A 43 1.43 -3.40 -10.31
CA THR A 43 1.77 -1.98 -10.20
C THR A 43 2.48 -1.49 -11.47
N ARG A 44 2.73 -0.19 -11.57
CA ARG A 44 3.56 0.40 -12.64
C ARG A 44 4.99 -0.15 -12.69
N TRP A 45 5.50 -0.68 -11.59
CA TRP A 45 6.92 -1.05 -11.44
C TRP A 45 7.15 -2.55 -11.33
N GLY A 46 6.10 -3.35 -11.18
CA GLY A 46 6.21 -4.79 -11.01
C GLY A 46 4.92 -5.43 -10.53
N ARG A 47 4.99 -6.74 -10.31
CA ARG A 47 3.89 -7.58 -9.85
C ARG A 47 4.23 -8.28 -8.55
N MET A 48 3.22 -8.51 -7.73
CA MET A 48 3.36 -9.30 -6.50
C MET A 48 2.08 -10.07 -6.23
N THR A 49 2.21 -11.24 -5.62
CA THR A 49 1.07 -12.00 -5.11
C THR A 49 0.90 -11.76 -3.62
N VAL A 50 -0.34 -11.69 -3.17
CA VAL A 50 -0.74 -11.52 -1.78
C VAL A 50 -1.73 -12.63 -1.38
N SER A 51 -1.79 -12.91 -0.10
CA SER A 51 -2.64 -13.96 0.46
C SER A 51 -4.11 -13.53 0.59
N GLU A 52 -4.38 -12.23 0.68
CA GLU A 52 -5.75 -11.70 0.75
C GLU A 52 -6.49 -11.89 -0.58
N ASP A 53 -7.78 -12.23 -0.50
CA ASP A 53 -8.66 -12.28 -1.65
C ASP A 53 -9.04 -10.87 -2.16
N LEU A 54 -9.57 -10.82 -3.38
CA LEU A 54 -9.94 -9.59 -4.06
C LEU A 54 -10.97 -8.74 -3.28
N ASP A 55 -11.96 -9.37 -2.66
CA ASP A 55 -13.03 -8.67 -1.94
C ASP A 55 -12.50 -8.07 -0.64
N THR A 56 -11.62 -8.79 0.05
CA THR A 56 -10.91 -8.30 1.23
C THR A 56 -10.07 -7.05 0.89
N ILE A 57 -9.31 -7.09 -0.21
CA ILE A 57 -8.51 -5.93 -0.68
C ILE A 57 -9.40 -4.73 -1.01
N LEU A 58 -10.54 -4.96 -1.69
CA LEU A 58 -11.49 -3.91 -2.03
C LEU A 58 -12.12 -3.27 -0.77
N ASN A 59 -12.45 -4.08 0.22
CA ASN A 59 -13.00 -3.59 1.49
C ASN A 59 -11.97 -2.74 2.25
N LEU A 60 -10.71 -3.17 2.32
CA LEU A 60 -9.62 -2.41 2.93
C LEU A 60 -9.38 -1.08 2.20
N ALA A 61 -9.37 -1.09 0.86
CA ALA A 61 -9.22 0.11 0.04
C ALA A 61 -10.36 1.12 0.25
N ASN A 62 -11.58 0.64 0.49
CA ASN A 62 -12.74 1.51 0.77
C ASN A 62 -12.76 2.01 2.23
N ALA A 63 -12.25 1.21 3.17
CA ALA A 63 -12.11 1.63 4.57
C ALA A 63 -11.13 2.81 4.72
N ASP A 64 -10.02 2.81 3.97
CA ASP A 64 -9.09 3.95 3.88
C ASP A 64 -9.77 5.24 3.39
N ARG A 65 -10.78 5.12 2.50
CA ARG A 65 -11.55 6.28 2.03
C ARG A 65 -12.57 6.79 3.03
N GLY A 66 -13.07 5.92 3.92
CA GLY A 66 -14.14 6.22 4.88
C GLY A 66 -13.65 6.68 6.26
N GLY A 67 -12.39 6.42 6.61
CA GLY A 67 -11.83 6.70 7.93
C GLY A 67 -10.53 7.48 7.85
N PHE A 68 -10.47 8.59 8.60
CA PHE A 68 -9.30 9.45 8.80
C PHE A 68 -9.01 10.44 7.66
N LYS A 69 -9.44 11.69 7.88
CA LYS A 69 -8.58 12.82 7.53
C LYS A 69 -7.23 12.53 8.21
N ALA A 70 -6.23 12.07 7.47
CA ALA A 70 -4.88 12.09 8.02
C ALA A 70 -4.61 13.54 8.48
N PRO A 71 -3.84 13.75 9.56
CA PRO A 71 -3.30 15.06 9.84
C PRO A 71 -2.65 15.52 8.55
N GLN A 72 -3.22 16.56 7.93
CA GLN A 72 -2.50 17.25 6.88
C GLN A 72 -1.17 17.59 7.50
N LEU A 73 -0.07 17.23 6.83
CA LEU A 73 1.24 17.73 7.22
C LEU A 73 1.14 19.24 6.98
N ASP A 74 0.68 19.97 8.00
CA ASP A 74 0.48 21.40 7.91
C ASP A 74 1.80 21.99 7.44
N SER A 75 1.70 22.90 6.48
CA SER A 75 2.81 23.46 5.71
C SER A 75 3.80 24.30 6.55
N PHE A 76 3.90 24.05 7.86
CA PHE A 76 4.79 24.72 8.80
C PHE A 76 6.24 24.26 8.73
N THR A 77 6.56 23.18 8.00
CA THR A 77 7.95 22.88 7.65
C THR A 77 8.36 23.58 6.35
N ARG A 78 8.07 24.88 6.22
CA ARG A 78 8.96 25.73 5.44
C ARG A 78 10.24 25.84 6.25
N ILE A 79 11.20 25.03 5.85
CA ILE A 79 12.61 25.22 6.19
C ILE A 79 12.88 26.70 5.91
N ASN A 80 13.17 27.48 6.95
CA ASN A 80 13.44 28.90 6.79
C ASN A 80 14.74 29.02 5.99
N GLU A 81 14.65 29.47 4.73
CA GLU A 81 15.81 29.62 3.83
C GLU A 81 16.84 30.65 4.35
N GLU A 82 16.54 31.36 5.44
CA GLU A 82 17.50 32.25 6.11
C GLU A 82 18.60 31.53 6.92
N SER A 83 18.50 30.22 7.16
CA SER A 83 19.54 29.48 7.90
C SER A 83 20.68 28.93 7.03
N LEU A 84 20.67 29.18 5.72
CA LEU A 84 21.77 28.80 4.80
C LEU A 84 22.65 30.00 4.44
N SER A 85 23.05 30.79 5.43
CA SER A 85 24.17 31.72 5.29
C SER A 85 25.17 31.50 6.43
N LEU A 86 26.19 30.70 6.11
CA LEU A 86 27.49 30.68 6.77
C LEU A 86 28.55 31.00 5.72
#